data_AF-A0A971MRK7-F1
#
_entry.id   AF-A0A971MRK7-F1
#
_cell.length_a   1.000
_cell.length_b   1.000
_cell.length_c   1.000
_cell.angle_alpha   90.00
_cell.angle_beta   90.00
_cell.angle_gamma   90.00
#
_symmetry.space_group_name_H-M   'P 1'
#
loop_
_entity.id
_entity.type
_entity.pdbx_description
1 polymer ?
#
loop_
_entity_poly.entity_id
_entity_poly.type
_entity_poly.pdbx_seq_one_letter_code
_entity_poly.pdbx_strand_id
1 'polypeptide(L)'
;MQKINLEHLAKGINDANIYEIETEETHDIAIIGITVKLPYAEDLNQFWENLKIGKDCITELPTDRKSEADKYLNHILKKVSAIKYKKGSYIDGLTNLTTGTLTYHPGKQV
;
A
#
# COMPACT_ATOMS: atom_id res chain seq x y z
N MET A 1 -37.44 7.53 34.93
CA MET A 1 -37.07 8.02 33.58
C MET A 1 -37.93 9.23 33.28
N GLN A 2 -37.37 10.44 33.34
CA GLN A 2 -38.07 11.66 32.95
C GLN A 2 -38.11 11.76 31.43
N LYS A 3 -39.31 11.94 30.86
CA LYS A 3 -39.48 12.31 29.46
C LYS A 3 -39.18 13.80 29.31
N ILE A 4 -38.27 14.14 28.42
CA ILE A 4 -37.94 15.53 28.09
C ILE A 4 -39.12 16.11 27.31
N ASN A 5 -39.70 17.22 27.78
CA ASN A 5 -40.81 17.87 27.11
C ASN A 5 -40.27 18.82 26.02
N LEU A 6 -40.61 18.53 24.76
CA LEU A 6 -40.09 19.19 23.54
C LEU A 6 -40.68 20.59 23.28
N GLU A 7 -41.65 21.01 24.08
CA GLU A 7 -42.38 22.27 23.87
C GLU A 7 -41.53 23.52 24.20
N HIS A 8 -40.41 23.35 24.92
CA HIS A 8 -39.47 24.44 25.21
C HIS A 8 -38.40 24.65 24.12
N LEU A 9 -38.20 23.70 23.21
CA LEU A 9 -37.21 23.82 22.13
C LEU A 9 -37.71 24.66 20.94
N ALA A 10 -39.02 24.81 20.79
CA ALA A 10 -39.63 25.55 19.69
C ALA A 10 -39.61 27.08 19.87
N LYS A 11 -39.25 27.59 21.06
CA LYS A 11 -39.34 29.03 21.38
C LYS A 11 -38.20 29.90 20.84
N GLY A 12 -37.26 29.33 20.08
CA GLY A 12 -36.07 30.03 19.59
C GLY A 12 -35.80 29.91 18.09
N ILE A 13 -36.72 29.33 17.31
CA ILE A 13 -36.58 29.26 15.86
C ILE A 13 -37.21 30.52 15.28
N ASN A 14 -36.49 31.65 15.37
CA ASN A 14 -36.77 32.80 14.51
C ASN A 14 -36.33 32.43 13.09
N ASP A 15 -37.16 32.79 12.11
CA ASP A 15 -37.13 32.46 10.68
C ASP A 15 -35.87 32.88 9.88
N ALA A 16 -34.67 32.81 10.44
CA ALA A 16 -33.50 33.47 9.85
C ALA A 16 -32.17 32.71 9.96
N ASN A 17 -32.15 31.39 10.16
CA ASN A 17 -30.97 30.56 9.85
C ASN A 17 -31.36 29.07 9.76
N ILE A 18 -31.98 28.69 8.64
CA ILE A 18 -31.90 27.30 8.19
C ILE A 18 -30.47 27.15 7.66
N TYR A 19 -29.61 26.46 8.42
CA TYR A 19 -28.32 26.04 7.89
C TYR A 19 -28.60 25.00 6.80
N GLU A 20 -28.57 25.41 5.52
CA GLU A 20 -28.43 24.47 4.43
C GLU A 20 -27.10 23.75 4.64
N ILE A 21 -27.19 22.49 5.04
CA ILE A 21 -26.03 21.60 5.10
C ILE A 21 -25.68 21.32 3.65
N GLU A 22 -24.67 22.04 3.13
CA GLU A 22 -24.10 21.77 1.82
C GLU A 22 -23.55 20.33 1.87
N THR A 23 -24.27 19.40 1.27
CA THR A 23 -23.79 18.03 1.13
C THR A 23 -22.66 18.08 0.13
N GLU A 24 -21.41 17.94 0.58
CA GLU A 24 -20.30 17.63 -0.33
C GLU A 24 -20.77 16.48 -1.23
N GLU A 25 -20.86 16.70 -2.54
CA GLU A 25 -21.21 15.64 -3.48
C GLU A 25 -20.13 14.55 -3.34
N THR A 26 -20.47 13.48 -2.62
CA THR A 26 -19.60 12.33 -2.46
C THR A 26 -19.48 11.67 -3.83
N HIS A 27 -18.36 11.91 -4.50
CA HIS A 27 -18.07 11.28 -5.78
C HIS A 27 -17.68 9.83 -5.52
N ASP A 28 -18.57 8.90 -5.87
CA ASP A 28 -18.30 7.47 -5.76
C ASP A 28 -17.23 7.04 -6.78
N ILE A 29 -16.25 6.26 -6.30
CA ILE A 29 -15.18 5.71 -7.13
C ILE A 29 -15.28 4.18 -7.11
N ALA A 30 -15.53 3.58 -8.27
CA ALA A 30 -15.52 2.13 -8.45
C ALA A 30 -14.12 1.61 -8.80
N ILE A 31 -13.65 0.61 -8.07
CA ILE A 31 -12.45 -0.17 -8.42
C ILE A 31 -12.89 -1.29 -9.37
N ILE A 32 -12.60 -1.15 -10.65
CA ILE A 32 -13.00 -2.12 -11.69
C ILE A 32 -11.94 -3.18 -12.00
N GLY A 33 -10.76 -3.10 -11.39
CA GLY A 33 -9.69 -4.08 -11.59
C GLY A 33 -8.54 -3.90 -10.61
N ILE A 34 -7.89 -5.02 -10.27
CA ILE A 34 -6.69 -5.07 -9.45
C ILE A 34 -5.75 -6.15 -10.00
N THR A 35 -4.45 -5.86 -10.01
CA THR A 35 -3.40 -6.85 -10.22
C THR A 35 -2.31 -6.60 -9.21
N VAL A 36 -1.67 -7.68 -8.75
CA VAL A 36 -0.77 -7.64 -7.62
C VAL A 36 0.21 -8.80 -7.71
N LYS A 37 1.48 -8.51 -7.45
CA LYS A 37 2.53 -9.49 -7.16
C LYS A 37 3.10 -9.17 -5.79
N LEU A 38 3.01 -10.14 -4.89
CA LEU A 38 3.45 -10.05 -3.50
C LEU A 38 4.39 -11.22 -3.17
N PRO A 39 5.13 -11.13 -2.05
CA PRO A 39 5.92 -12.25 -1.58
C PRO A 39 5.03 -13.48 -1.37
N TYR A 40 5.42 -14.62 -1.96
CA TYR A 40 4.64 -15.86 -1.99
C TYR A 40 3.29 -15.80 -2.74
N ALA A 41 3.04 -14.76 -3.52
CA ALA A 41 1.83 -14.65 -4.33
C ALA A 41 2.13 -13.97 -5.67
N GLU A 42 2.19 -14.76 -6.73
CA GLU A 42 2.38 -14.25 -8.10
C GLU A 42 1.12 -13.58 -8.67
N ASP A 43 -0.03 -13.81 -8.05
CA ASP A 43 -1.33 -13.29 -8.47
C ASP A 43 -2.29 -13.09 -7.28
N LEU A 44 -3.46 -12.51 -7.57
CA LEU A 44 -4.49 -12.22 -6.56
C LEU A 44 -5.06 -13.49 -5.91
N ASN A 45 -5.15 -14.60 -6.64
CA ASN A 45 -5.69 -15.84 -6.10
C ASN A 45 -4.74 -16.42 -5.04
N GLN A 46 -3.44 -16.46 -5.34
CA GLN A 46 -2.43 -16.91 -4.38
C GLN A 46 -2.38 -16.00 -3.15
N PHE A 47 -2.53 -14.70 -3.35
CA PHE A 47 -2.63 -13.76 -2.22
C PHE A 47 -3.84 -14.09 -1.34
N TRP A 48 -5.01 -14.33 -1.93
CA TRP A 48 -6.21 -14.70 -1.19
C TRP A 48 -6.05 -16.02 -0.43
N GLU A 49 -5.43 -17.04 -1.04
CA GLU A 49 -5.12 -18.30 -0.34
C GLU A 49 -4.20 -18.08 0.85
N ASN A 50 -3.15 -17.28 0.69
CA ASN A 50 -2.22 -16.95 1.77
C ASN A 50 -2.93 -16.26 2.94
N LEU A 51 -3.88 -15.35 2.66
CA LEU A 51 -4.69 -14.70 3.69
C LEU A 51 -5.59 -15.70 4.42
N LYS A 52 -6.30 -16.58 3.68
CA LYS A 52 -7.20 -17.57 4.28
C LYS A 52 -6.50 -18.49 5.26
N ILE A 53 -5.26 -18.89 4.97
CA ILE A 53 -4.47 -19.76 5.85
C ILE A 53 -3.64 -19.00 6.88
N GLY A 54 -3.67 -17.66 6.88
CA GLY A 54 -2.88 -16.82 7.79
C GLY A 54 -1.37 -16.97 7.61
N LYS A 55 -0.90 -17.13 6.36
CA LYS A 55 0.51 -17.38 6.06
C LYS A 55 1.40 -16.20 6.44
N ASP A 56 2.37 -16.44 7.31
CA ASP A 56 3.46 -15.49 7.56
C ASP A 56 4.41 -15.47 6.35
N CYS A 57 4.49 -14.32 5.70
CA CYS A 57 5.32 -14.09 4.51
C CYS A 57 6.64 -13.35 4.84
N ILE A 58 6.94 -13.13 6.13
CA ILE A 58 8.17 -12.49 6.58
C ILE A 58 9.32 -13.49 6.57
N THR A 59 10.39 -13.13 5.86
CA THR A 59 11.58 -13.97 5.68
C THR A 59 12.87 -13.23 5.96
N GLU A 60 13.97 -13.99 6.03
CA GLU A 60 15.32 -13.44 6.01
C GLU A 60 15.60 -12.74 4.67
N LEU A 61 16.56 -11.81 4.67
CA LEU A 61 17.00 -11.16 3.43
C LEU A 61 17.47 -12.23 2.41
N PRO A 62 16.96 -12.23 1.16
CA PRO A 62 17.36 -13.20 0.15
C PRO A 62 18.88 -13.22 -0.04
N THR A 63 19.45 -14.42 -0.18
CA THR A 63 20.90 -14.66 -0.19
C THR A 63 21.62 -13.82 -1.24
N ASP A 64 21.03 -13.66 -2.42
CA ASP A 64 21.62 -12.90 -3.52
C ASP A 64 21.72 -11.41 -3.15
N ARG A 65 20.64 -10.82 -2.61
CA ARG A 65 20.64 -9.43 -2.14
C ARG A 65 21.60 -9.22 -0.96
N LYS A 66 21.67 -10.21 -0.07
CA LYS A 66 22.61 -10.18 1.06
C LYS A 66 24.05 -10.13 0.58
N SER A 67 24.42 -10.98 -0.38
CA SER A 67 25.77 -11.02 -0.97
C SER A 67 26.16 -9.68 -1.62
N GLU A 68 25.22 -9.04 -2.33
CA GLU A 68 25.44 -7.72 -2.93
C GLU A 68 25.62 -6.61 -1.86
N ALA A 69 24.73 -6.57 -0.87
CA ALA A 69 24.80 -5.62 0.23
C ALA A 69 26.11 -5.77 1.03
N ASP A 70 26.52 -7.00 1.33
CA ASP A 70 27.76 -7.30 2.03
C ASP A 70 28.99 -6.81 1.24
N LYS A 71 29.02 -6.99 -0.09
CA LYS A 71 30.12 -6.48 -0.93
C LYS A 71 30.23 -4.96 -0.84
N TYR A 72 29.11 -4.26 -0.99
CA TYR A 72 29.06 -2.80 -0.94
C TYR A 72 29.46 -2.25 0.44
N LEU A 73 28.91 -2.84 1.51
CA LEU A 73 29.19 -2.40 2.88
C LEU A 73 30.63 -2.72 3.30
N ASN A 74 31.20 -3.86 2.89
CA ASN A 74 32.61 -4.15 3.13
C ASN A 74 33.56 -3.19 2.39
N HIS A 75 33.15 -2.70 1.22
CA HIS A 75 33.91 -1.70 0.48
C HIS A 75 33.97 -0.36 1.22
N ILE A 76 32.86 0.07 1.82
CA ILE A 76 32.76 1.40 2.45
C ILE A 76 33.21 1.38 3.92
N LEU A 77 32.85 0.34 4.68
CA LEU A 77 32.95 0.34 6.13
C LEU A 77 34.23 -0.31 6.70
N LYS A 78 35.28 -0.55 5.88
CA LYS A 78 36.60 -1.06 6.30
C LYS A 78 36.55 -2.12 7.43
N LYS A 79 35.90 -3.26 7.13
CA LYS A 79 35.66 -4.43 7.99
C LYS A 79 34.64 -4.19 9.12
N VAL A 80 33.37 -4.49 8.81
CA VAL A 80 32.35 -4.78 9.83
C VAL A 80 32.27 -6.28 10.01
N SER A 81 32.49 -6.77 11.24
CA SER A 81 32.26 -8.16 11.59
C SER A 81 30.75 -8.41 11.71
N ALA A 82 30.19 -9.11 10.74
CA ALA A 82 28.81 -9.61 10.68
C ALA A 82 27.72 -8.53 10.72
N ILE A 83 27.27 -8.12 9.52
CA ILE A 83 26.09 -7.26 9.37
C ILE A 83 24.83 -8.12 9.60
N LYS A 84 23.99 -7.69 10.55
CA LYS A 84 22.69 -8.31 10.81
C LYS A 84 21.61 -7.55 10.05
N TYR A 85 20.99 -8.21 9.08
CA TYR A 85 19.85 -7.68 8.35
C TYR A 85 18.55 -7.98 9.11
N LYS A 86 17.58 -7.07 9.02
CA LYS A 86 16.23 -7.30 9.53
C LYS A 86 15.45 -8.19 8.55
N LYS A 87 14.55 -9.01 9.09
CA LYS A 87 13.58 -9.77 8.30
C LYS A 87 12.57 -8.83 7.61
N GLY A 88 12.03 -9.29 6.48
CA GLY A 88 11.06 -8.55 5.70
C GLY A 88 10.33 -9.45 4.69
N SER A 89 9.40 -8.86 3.96
CA SER A 89 8.67 -9.54 2.88
C SER A 89 9.30 -9.11 1.55
N TYR A 90 9.90 -10.05 0.81
CA TYR A 90 10.68 -9.74 -0.39
C TYR A 90 10.03 -10.33 -1.63
N ILE A 91 9.84 -9.51 -2.67
CA ILE A 91 9.30 -9.95 -3.96
C ILE A 91 10.41 -10.60 -4.77
N ASP A 92 10.12 -11.79 -5.31
CA ASP A 92 11.00 -12.56 -6.18
C ASP A 92 10.98 -12.02 -7.62
N GLY A 93 12.12 -12.15 -8.31
CA GLY A 93 12.22 -11.82 -9.73
C GLY A 93 12.19 -10.32 -10.06
N LEU A 94 12.43 -9.43 -9.09
CA LEU A 94 12.55 -7.97 -9.32
C LEU A 94 13.62 -7.60 -10.37
N THR A 95 14.61 -8.45 -10.60
CA THR A 95 15.66 -8.26 -11.61
C THR A 95 15.22 -8.63 -13.03
N ASN A 96 14.08 -9.30 -13.18
CA ASN A 96 13.57 -9.75 -14.47
C ASN A 96 12.67 -8.67 -15.08
N LEU A 97 13.27 -7.53 -15.44
CA LEU A 97 12.59 -6.54 -16.28
C LEU A 97 12.59 -7.08 -17.72
N THR A 98 11.45 -7.56 -18.20
CA THR A 98 11.27 -7.88 -19.62
C THR A 98 11.32 -6.57 -20.41
N THR A 99 12.48 -6.23 -20.97
CA THR A 99 12.71 -5.04 -21.80
C THR A 99 11.91 -5.07 -23.12
N GLY A 100 11.10 -6.11 -23.37
CA GLY A 100 10.43 -6.36 -24.64
C GLY A 100 9.11 -5.65 -24.89
N THR A 101 8.44 -5.08 -23.88
CA THR A 101 7.09 -4.49 -24.06
C THR A 101 7.05 -2.97 -23.83
N LEU A 102 8.04 -2.42 -23.13
CA LEU A 102 8.20 -0.98 -22.98
C LEU A 102 9.17 -0.48 -24.05
N THR A 103 8.71 -0.42 -25.31
CA THR A 103 9.48 0.26 -26.36
C THR A 103 9.45 1.76 -26.08
N TYR A 104 10.42 2.22 -25.29
CA TYR A 104 10.68 3.64 -25.11
C TYR A 104 11.09 4.22 -26.46
N HIS A 105 10.23 5.04 -27.04
CA HIS A 105 10.57 5.88 -28.18
C HIS A 105 11.03 7.24 -27.63
N PRO A 106 12.34 7.49 -27.48
CA PRO A 106 12.81 8.84 -27.19
C PRO A 106 12.28 9.76 -28.28
N GLY A 107 11.58 10.83 -27.87
CA GLY A 107 10.81 11.68 -28.74
C GLY A 107 11.56 12.05 -30.01
N LYS A 108 10.92 11.86 -31.17
CA LYS A 108 11.24 12.61 -32.38
C LYS A 108 11.20 14.09 -31.99
N GLN A 109 12.35 14.73 -31.98
CA GLN A 109 12.38 16.19 -31.92
C GLN A 109 11.75 16.70 -33.21
N VAL A 110 10.67 17.46 -33.06
CA VAL A 110 10.00 18.19 -34.14
C VAL A 110 10.79 19.47 -34.40
#